data_AF-R7SJT6-F1
#
_entry.id   AF-R7SJT6-F1
#
_cell.length_a   1.000
_cell.length_b   1.000
_cell.length_c   1.000
_cell.angle_alpha   90.00
_cell.angle_beta   90.00
_cell.angle_gamma   90.00
#
_symmetry.space_group_name_H-M   'P 1'
#
loop_
_entity.id
_entity.type
_entity.pdbx_description
1 polymer ?
#
loop_
_entity_poly.entity_id
_entity_poly.type
_entity_poly.pdbx_seq_one_letter_code
_entity_poly.pdbx_strand_id
1 'polypeptide(L)' 'MSTYFALRTHLDPYCVQTVDQASVEHLASLLSAADPPIPHYLWIEQPNNVPTCLALAPNQRESKIVEALDKSGGRLWKG' A
#
# COMPACT_ATOMS: atom_id res chain seq x y z
N MET A 1 -5.95 10.58 -14.44
CA MET A 1 -6.03 10.47 -12.97
C MET A 1 -5.22 9.25 -12.59
N SER A 2 -4.00 9.45 -12.06
CA SER A 2 -3.18 8.32 -11.58
C SER A 2 -3.78 7.84 -10.27
N THR A 3 -4.29 6.61 -10.28
CA THR A 3 -4.92 5.98 -9.12
C THR A 3 -3.89 5.07 -8.49
N TYR A 4 -3.60 5.32 -7.21
CA TYR A 4 -2.59 4.57 -6.47
C TYR A 4 -3.23 3.40 -5.73
N PHE A 5 -2.70 2.19 -5.86
CA PHE A 5 -3.35 0.98 -5.31
C PHE A 5 -2.44 0.19 -4.38
N ALA A 6 -2.96 -0.13 -3.19
CA ALA A 6 -2.37 -1.15 -2.33
C ALA A 6 -3.07 -2.51 -2.52
N LEU A 7 -2.36 -3.55 -2.96
CA LEU A 7 -2.93 -4.87 -3.32
C LEU A 7 -2.49 -5.97 -2.33
N ARG A 8 -3.44 -6.76 -1.79
CA ARG A 8 -3.14 -8.01 -1.04
C ARG A 8 -3.25 -9.23 -1.97
N THR A 9 -2.21 -10.04 -2.07
CA THR A 9 -2.15 -11.20 -2.99
C THR A 9 -2.43 -12.53 -2.30
N HIS A 10 -3.64 -12.81 -1.78
CA HIS A 10 -4.19 -14.18 -1.73
C HIS A 10 -5.66 -14.25 -1.26
N LEU A 11 -6.47 -15.02 -1.99
CA LEU A 11 -7.87 -15.44 -1.79
C LEU A 11 -8.94 -14.31 -1.75
N ASP A 12 -8.65 -13.15 -1.16
CA ASP A 12 -9.53 -11.96 -1.16
C ASP A 12 -8.70 -10.69 -1.45
N PRO A 13 -8.33 -10.45 -2.72
CA PRO A 13 -7.60 -9.24 -3.07
C PRO A 13 -8.52 -8.03 -2.87
N TYR A 14 -8.13 -7.16 -1.94
CA TYR A 14 -8.72 -5.83 -1.83
C TYR A 14 -7.71 -4.79 -2.26
N CYS A 15 -8.19 -3.79 -2.98
CA CYS A 15 -7.39 -2.64 -3.36
C CYS A 15 -7.69 -1.50 -2.38
N VAL A 16 -6.64 -0.85 -1.88
CA VAL A 16 -6.78 0.42 -1.14
C VAL A 16 -6.28 1.54 -2.02
N GLN A 17 -7.11 2.56 -2.21
CA GLN A 17 -6.73 3.77 -2.91
C GLN A 17 -6.17 4.79 -1.94
N THR A 18 -5.01 5.36 -2.27
CA THR A 18 -4.47 6.54 -1.57
C THR A 18 -4.70 7.81 -2.39
N VAL A 19 -4.63 8.96 -1.73
CA VAL A 19 -4.99 10.26 -2.30
C VAL A 19 -3.90 10.77 -3.25
N ASP A 20 -2.64 10.47 -2.93
CA ASP A 20 -1.47 11.02 -3.61
C ASP A 20 -0.24 10.10 -3.49
N GLN A 21 0.80 10.44 -4.25
CA GLN A 21 2.08 9.73 -4.27
C GLN A 21 2.73 9.69 -2.89
N ALA A 22 2.76 10.83 -2.18
CA ALA A 22 3.42 10.94 -0.89
C ALA A 22 2.79 10.01 0.15
N SER A 23 1.47 9.79 0.07
CA SER A 23 0.74 8.83 0.90
C SER A 23 1.18 7.38 0.65
N VAL A 24 1.49 7.01 -0.60
CA VAL A 24 2.02 5.67 -0.94
C VAL A 24 3.43 5.49 -0.40
N GLU A 25 4.29 6.50 -0.58
CA GLU A 25 5.67 6.49 -0.08
C GLU A 25 5.69 6.44 1.45
N HIS A 26 4.78 7.19 2.09
CA HIS A 26 4.60 7.15 3.54
C HIS A 26 4.15 5.77 4.01
N LEU A 27 3.20 5.14 3.33
CA LEU A 27 2.76 3.77 3.61
C LEU A 27 3.92 2.77 3.49
N ALA A 28 4.71 2.84 2.42
CA ALA A 28 5.89 1.98 2.24
C ALA A 28 6.91 2.15 3.38
N SER A 29 7.14 3.40 3.81
CA SER A 29 8.02 3.70 4.93
C SER A 29 7.50 3.12 6.25
N LEU A 30 6.20 3.25 6.54
CA LEU A 30 5.59 2.67 7.74
C LEU A 30 5.67 1.14 7.77
N LEU A 31 5.48 0.50 6.62
CA LEU A 31 5.57 -0.96 6.50
C LEU A 31 7.01 -1.46 6.69
N SER A 32 7.99 -0.72 6.17
CA SER A 32 9.42 -0.99 6.37
C SER A 32 9.86 -0.78 7.81
N ALA A 33 9.32 0.24 8.47
CA ALA A 33 9.66 0.62 9.84
C ALA A 33 8.92 -0.20 10.91
N ALA A 34 7.99 -1.06 10.52
CA ALA A 34 7.34 -1.98 11.43
C ALA A 34 8.34 -3.00 11.99
N ASP A 35 8.11 -3.47 13.22
CA ASP A 35 8.89 -4.53 13.85
C ASP A 35 7.98 -5.74 14.12
N PRO A 36 8.14 -6.88 13.43
CA PRO A 36 9.05 -7.10 12.30
C PRO A 36 8.62 -6.34 11.02
N PRO A 37 9.54 -6.09 10.07
CA PRO A 37 9.23 -5.38 8.82
C PRO A 37 8.18 -6.13 8.00
N ILE A 38 7.20 -5.40 7.49
CA ILE A 38 6.12 -5.99 6.70
C ILE A 38 6.57 -6.05 5.22
N PRO A 39 6.67 -7.25 4.64
CA PRO A 39 7.09 -7.41 3.25
C PRO A 39 6.08 -6.78 2.29
N HIS A 40 6.59 -5.85 1.47
CA HIS A 40 5.81 -5.11 0.49
C HIS A 40 6.66 -4.83 -0.75
N TYR A 41 6.00 -4.49 -1.85
CA TYR A 41 6.62 -4.16 -3.13
C TYR A 41 6.07 -2.83 -3.64
N LEU A 42 6.93 -1.83 -3.76
CA LEU A 42 6.58 -0.54 -4.34
C LEU A 42 6.82 -0.59 -5.85
N TRP A 43 5.75 -0.47 -6.64
CA TRP A 43 5.80 -0.40 -8.08
C TRP A 43 6.06 1.03 -8.54
N ILE A 44 7.17 1.23 -9.23
CA ILE A 44 7.59 2.52 -9.77
C ILE A 44 7.42 2.49 -11.30
N GLU A 45 6.54 3.35 -11.83
CA GLU A 45 6.29 3.41 -13.27
C GLU A 45 7.35 4.23 -14.01
N GLN A 46 7.83 3.66 -15.12
CA GLN A 46 8.73 4.31 -16.07
C GLN A 46 7.93 4.99 -17.20
N PRO A 47 8.43 6.08 -17.81
CA PRO A 47 9.76 6.70 -17.61
C PRO A 47 9.83 7.73 -16.47
N ASN A 48 8.70 8.05 -15.84
CA ASN A 48 8.61 9.16 -14.89
C ASN A 48 9.15 8.84 -13.49
N ASN A 49 9.49 7.58 -13.21
CA ASN A 49 9.97 7.10 -11.90
C ASN A 49 9.00 7.44 -10.74
N VAL A 50 7.70 7.37 -10.99
CA VAL A 50 6.67 7.70 -10.00
C VAL A 50 6.17 6.42 -9.33
N PRO A 51 6.15 6.33 -7.99
CA PRO A 51 5.60 5.20 -7.27
C PRO A 51 4.06 5.20 -7.37
N THR A 52 3.52 4.33 -8.23
CA THR A 52 2.08 4.30 -8.52
C THR A 52 1.34 3.24 -7.71
N CYS A 53 1.96 2.09 -7.40
CA CYS A 53 1.25 1.01 -6.71
C CYS A 53 2.10 0.39 -5.60
N LEU A 54 1.48 -0.20 -4.59
CA LEU A 54 2.13 -0.89 -3.48
C LEU A 54 1.51 -2.27 -3.26
N ALA A 55 2.21 -3.36 -3.55
CA ALA A 55 1.69 -4.70 -3.24
C ALA A 55 2.15 -5.13 -1.84
N LEU A 56 1.24 -5.62 -1.02
CA LEU A 56 1.51 -6.25 0.27
C LEU A 56 1.57 -7.76 0.09
N ALA A 57 2.55 -8.40 0.73
CA ALA A 57 2.58 -9.85 0.82
C ALA A 57 1.34 -10.38 1.58
N PRO A 58 0.99 -11.67 1.39
CA PRO A 58 -0.11 -12.29 2.13
C PRO A 58 0.08 -12.12 3.64
N ASN A 59 -0.84 -11.38 4.26
CA ASN A 59 -0.85 -11.11 5.70
C ASN A 59 -2.21 -11.49 6.31
N GLN A 60 -2.27 -11.72 7.61
CA GLN A 60 -3.49 -12.07 8.33
C GLN A 60 -4.34 -10.86 8.76
N ARG A 61 -4.28 -9.72 8.02
CA ARG A 61 -4.86 -8.44 8.47
C ARG A 61 -4.37 -8.06 9.87
N GLU A 62 -3.06 -8.12 10.05
CA GLU A 62 -2.45 -7.70 11.29
C GLU A 62 -2.83 -6.25 11.61
N SER A 63 -3.10 -5.95 12.87
CA SER A 63 -3.55 -4.62 13.30
C SER A 63 -2.60 -3.51 12.84
N LYS A 64 -1.29 -3.81 12.76
CA LYS A 64 -0.26 -2.88 12.27
C LYS A 64 -0.45 -2.48 10.80
N ILE A 65 -0.92 -3.40 9.95
CA ILE A 65 -1.18 -3.12 8.52
C ILE A 65 -2.42 -2.24 8.39
N VAL A 66 -3.47 -2.55 9.16
CA VAL A 66 -4.68 -1.72 9.19
C VAL A 66 -4.36 -0.32 9.70
N GLU A 67 -3.55 -0.20 10.77
CA GLU A 67 -3.11 1.08 11.31
C GLU A 67 -2.25 1.87 10.32
N ALA A 68 -1.32 1.21 9.60
CA ALA A 68 -0.51 1.86 8.57
C ALA A 68 -1.37 2.37 7.41
N LEU A 69 -2.38 1.60 6.98
CA LEU A 69 -3.33 1.99 5.94
C LEU A 69 -4.22 3.17 6.38
N ASP A 70 -4.65 3.19 7.64
CA ASP A 70 -5.44 4.29 8.20
C ASP A 70 -4.60 5.58 8.28
N LYS A 71 -3.36 5.48 8.76
CA LYS A 71 -2.38 6.59 8.81
C LYS A 71 -2.04 7.15 7.43
N SER A 72 -1.99 6.30 6.41
CA SER A 72 -1.75 6.74 5.02
C SER A 72 -3.00 7.26 4.31
N GLY A 73 -4.14 7.38 5.00
CA GLY A 73 -5.41 7.85 4.40
C GLY A 73 -5.99 6.89 3.35
N GLY A 74 -5.63 5.61 3.43
CA GLY A 74 -6.04 4.59 2.49
C GLY A 74 -7.54 4.32 2.57
N ARG A 75 -8.26 4.44 1.46
CA ARG A 75 -9.68 4.07 1.35
C ARG A 75 -9.85 2.77 0.60
N LEU A 76 -10.69 1.89 1.11
CA LEU A 76 -11.06 0.67 0.39
C LEU A 76 -11.67 1.04 -0.96
N TRP A 77 -11.04 0.59 -2.03
CA TRP A 77 -11.56 0.75 -3.38
C TRP A 77 -12.77 -0.17 -3.54
N LYS A 78 -13.94 0.44 -3.67
CA LYS A 78 -15.20 -0.22 -4.03
C LYS A 78 -15.35 0.05 -5.52
N GLY A 79 -15.07 -0.95 -6.35
CA GLY A 79 -15.13 -0.84 -7.81
C GLY A 79 -16.44 -0.27 -8.34
#